data_AF-A0A535R7S8-F1
#
_entry.id   AF-A0A535R7S8-F1
#
_cell.length_a   1.000
_cell.length_b   1.000
_cell.length_c   1.000
_cell.angle_alpha   90.00
_cell.angle_beta   90.00
_cell.angle_gamma   90.00
#
_symmetry.space_group_name_H-M   'P 1'
#
loop_
_entity.id
_entity.type
_entity.pdbx_description
1 polymer ?
#
loop_
_entity_poly.entity_id
_entity_poly.type
_entity_poly.pdbx_seq_one_letter_code
_entity_poly.pdbx_strand_id
1 'polypeptide(L)'
;MPLVEVLALDVGSSIAKAILKRWLGESEPISDTALSIVDVLKTRTADRLVQKRAERQFEVIGEKVGQSLLPLFQVEGALLKENERMAVAEAVADTLNAATSEVIAQQNFEPPEVARQLLLAHPARSYFFSEAEGHLYERIIKESCQYIVDIASQLPHFTERTLAEILQREGQLITIAEKILEEVA
;
A
#
# COMPACT_ATOMS: atom_id res chain seq x y z
N MET A 1 0.37 -16.19 -15.56
CA MET A 1 0.18 -14.74 -15.38
C MET A 1 1.37 -14.05 -16.03
N PRO A 2 1.17 -13.05 -16.91
CA PRO A 2 2.25 -12.20 -17.39
C PRO A 2 3.04 -11.59 -16.22
N LEU A 3 4.37 -11.45 -16.34
CA LEU A 3 5.24 -10.90 -15.30
C LEU A 3 4.71 -9.59 -14.72
N VAL A 4 4.27 -8.68 -15.59
CA VAL A 4 3.76 -7.35 -15.19
C VAL A 4 2.59 -7.45 -14.21
N GLU A 5 1.74 -8.47 -14.37
CA GLU A 5 0.63 -8.72 -13.44
C GLU A 5 1.15 -9.16 -12.07
N VAL A 6 2.16 -10.03 -12.02
CA VAL A 6 2.81 -10.43 -10.76
C VAL A 6 3.41 -9.22 -10.04
N LEU A 7 4.18 -8.39 -10.76
CA LEU A 7 4.83 -7.20 -10.19
C LEU A 7 3.82 -6.19 -9.63
N ALA A 8 2.72 -5.97 -10.36
CA ALA A 8 1.69 -5.05 -9.92
C ALA A 8 0.96 -5.56 -8.66
N LEU A 9 0.71 -6.87 -8.57
CA LEU A 9 0.12 -7.50 -7.39
C LEU A 9 1.06 -7.46 -6.16
N ASP A 10 2.36 -7.69 -6.36
CA ASP A 10 3.35 -7.62 -5.28
C ASP A 10 3.46 -6.20 -4.70
N VAL A 11 3.44 -5.18 -5.58
CA VAL A 11 3.37 -3.78 -5.15
C VAL A 11 2.03 -3.48 -4.46
N GLY A 12 0.92 -3.98 -4.99
CA GLY A 12 -0.41 -3.85 -4.39
C GLY A 12 -0.48 -4.40 -2.96
N SER A 13 0.16 -5.55 -2.71
CA SER A 13 0.28 -6.14 -1.36
C SER A 13 1.03 -5.21 -0.38
N SER A 14 2.13 -4.59 -0.83
CA SER A 14 2.88 -3.62 -0.03
C SER A 14 2.06 -2.36 0.28
N ILE A 15 1.23 -1.92 -0.67
CA ILE A 15 0.30 -0.80 -0.48
C ILE A 15 -0.80 -1.15 0.51
N ALA A 16 -1.41 -2.33 0.41
CA ALA A 16 -2.43 -2.79 1.36
C ALA A 16 -1.92 -2.81 2.80
N LYS A 17 -0.66 -3.24 3.00
CA LYS A 17 0.01 -3.18 4.30
C LYS A 17 0.22 -1.73 4.77
N ALA A 18 0.60 -0.81 3.88
CA ALA A 18 0.75 0.61 4.22
C ALA A 18 -0.60 1.27 4.57
N ILE A 19 -1.69 0.95 3.86
CA ILE A 19 -3.06 1.36 4.19
C ILE A 19 -3.42 0.90 5.60
N LEU A 20 -3.17 -0.38 5.90
CA LEU A 20 -3.43 -0.93 7.23
C LEU A 20 -2.62 -0.22 8.32
N LYS A 21 -1.32 0.04 8.09
CA LYS A 21 -0.47 0.80 9.02
C LYS A 21 -1.02 2.21 9.25
N ARG A 22 -1.45 2.92 8.20
CA ARG A 22 -2.05 4.27 8.33
C ARG A 22 -3.34 4.22 9.14
N TRP A 23 -4.24 3.32 8.77
CA TRP A 23 -5.54 3.17 9.42
C TRP A 23 -5.42 2.82 10.91
N LEU A 24 -4.47 1.96 11.26
CA LEU A 24 -4.23 1.58 12.66
C LEU A 24 -3.36 2.58 13.42
N GLY A 25 -2.54 3.38 12.73
CA GLY A 25 -1.69 4.41 13.32
C GLY A 25 -2.46 5.58 13.92
N GLU A 26 -3.76 5.69 13.66
CA GLU A 26 -4.66 6.67 14.30
C GLU A 26 -4.77 6.50 15.82
N SER A 27 -4.49 5.30 16.33
CA SER A 27 -4.75 4.95 17.74
C SER A 27 -3.48 4.74 18.58
N GLU A 28 -2.33 4.36 17.99
CA GLU A 28 -1.05 4.14 18.70
C GLU A 28 0.09 3.84 17.70
N PRO A 29 1.37 4.09 18.06
CA PRO A 29 2.51 3.77 17.20
C PRO A 29 2.65 2.25 17.00
N ILE A 30 2.69 1.82 15.74
CA ILE A 30 2.88 0.42 15.35
C ILE A 30 4.39 0.16 15.26
N SER A 31 4.81 -1.03 15.70
CA SER A 31 6.21 -1.44 15.54
C SER A 31 6.59 -1.49 14.07
N ASP A 32 7.61 -0.72 13.68
CA ASP A 32 8.14 -0.71 12.30
C ASP A 32 8.74 -2.06 11.87
N THR A 33 8.94 -2.98 12.82
CA THR A 33 9.37 -4.36 12.56
C THR A 33 8.28 -5.29 12.04
N ALA A 34 7.02 -4.82 11.92
CA ALA A 34 5.93 -5.64 11.39
C ALA A 34 6.15 -5.95 9.89
N LEU A 35 6.52 -7.19 9.60
CA LEU A 35 6.83 -7.65 8.24
C LEU A 35 5.57 -8.03 7.45
N SER A 36 4.47 -8.39 8.11
CA SER A 36 3.22 -8.82 7.45
C SER A 36 1.97 -8.10 7.98
N ILE A 37 0.88 -8.15 7.20
CA ILE A 37 -0.46 -7.68 7.62
C ILE A 37 -0.88 -8.34 8.94
N VAL A 38 -0.63 -9.64 9.08
CA VAL A 38 -0.96 -10.39 10.31
C VAL A 38 -0.18 -9.88 11.51
N ASP A 39 1.10 -9.53 11.33
CA ASP A 39 1.91 -9.00 12.43
C ASP A 39 1.42 -7.62 12.88
N VAL A 40 0.98 -6.80 11.93
CA VAL A 40 0.31 -5.53 12.25
C VAL A 40 -0.99 -5.79 13.03
N LEU A 41 -1.83 -6.74 12.60
CA LEU A 41 -3.10 -7.05 13.27
C LEU A 41 -2.95 -7.64 14.67
N LYS A 42 -1.88 -8.41 14.93
CA LYS A 42 -1.57 -8.97 16.26
C LYS A 42 -1.35 -7.89 17.32
N THR A 43 -0.95 -6.68 16.91
CA THR A 43 -0.80 -5.54 17.84
C THR A 43 -2.15 -5.01 18.34
N ARG A 44 -3.26 -5.39 17.70
CA ARG A 44 -4.59 -4.83 17.93
C ARG A 44 -5.64 -5.82 18.44
N THR A 45 -5.48 -7.11 18.18
CA THR A 45 -6.41 -8.12 18.69
C THR A 45 -5.74 -9.47 18.82
N ALA A 46 -6.10 -10.23 19.85
CA ALA A 46 -5.69 -11.64 20.01
C ALA A 46 -6.64 -12.62 19.29
N ASP A 47 -7.78 -12.15 18.78
CA ASP A 47 -8.76 -13.00 18.10
C ASP A 47 -8.27 -13.40 16.71
N ARG A 48 -7.97 -14.69 16.55
CA ARG A 48 -7.45 -15.28 15.31
C ARG A 48 -8.45 -15.24 14.15
N LEU A 49 -9.74 -15.31 14.43
CA LEU A 49 -10.77 -15.24 13.38
C LEU A 49 -10.87 -13.83 12.81
N VAL A 50 -10.81 -12.83 13.70
CA VAL A 50 -10.78 -11.41 13.32
C VAL A 50 -9.51 -11.10 12.51
N GLN A 51 -8.34 -11.58 12.96
CA GLN A 51 -7.08 -11.44 12.21
C GLN A 51 -7.17 -12.05 10.81
N LYS A 52 -7.64 -13.30 10.69
CA LYS A 52 -7.76 -14.00 9.39
C LYS A 52 -8.76 -13.32 8.45
N ARG A 53 -9.82 -12.72 8.98
CA ARG A 53 -10.80 -12.00 8.15
C ARG A 53 -10.24 -10.67 7.65
N ALA A 54 -9.56 -9.92 8.51
CA ALA A 54 -8.88 -8.70 8.10
C ALA A 54 -7.80 -8.99 7.05
N GLU A 55 -6.94 -9.99 7.28
CA GLU A 55 -5.90 -10.42 6.33
C GLU A 55 -6.49 -10.62 4.93
N ARG A 56 -7.57 -11.40 4.79
CA ARG A 56 -8.24 -11.62 3.50
C ARG A 56 -8.80 -10.34 2.87
N GLN A 57 -9.40 -9.45 3.66
CA GLN A 57 -9.95 -8.21 3.11
C GLN A 57 -8.83 -7.30 2.58
N PHE A 58 -7.71 -7.21 3.31
CA PHE A 58 -6.56 -6.43 2.87
C PHE A 58 -5.79 -7.08 1.71
N GLU A 59 -5.76 -8.42 1.62
CA GLU A 59 -5.28 -9.13 0.42
C GLU A 59 -6.09 -8.71 -0.81
N VAL A 60 -7.43 -8.73 -0.73
CA VAL A 60 -8.31 -8.30 -1.82
C VAL A 60 -8.13 -6.82 -2.17
N ILE A 61 -7.94 -5.95 -1.17
CA ILE A 61 -7.60 -4.53 -1.42
C ILE A 61 -6.28 -4.44 -2.19
N GLY A 62 -5.26 -5.21 -1.79
CA GLY A 62 -3.97 -5.26 -2.47
C GLY A 62 -4.08 -5.74 -3.92
N GLU A 63 -4.90 -6.76 -4.18
CA GLU A 63 -5.18 -7.22 -5.55
C GLU A 63 -5.80 -6.12 -6.40
N LYS A 64 -6.77 -5.38 -5.88
CA LYS A 64 -7.44 -4.28 -6.60
C LYS A 64 -6.52 -3.11 -6.88
N VAL A 65 -5.73 -2.70 -5.87
CA VAL A 65 -4.71 -1.66 -6.06
C VAL A 65 -3.69 -2.10 -7.10
N GLY A 66 -3.25 -3.37 -7.05
CA GLY A 66 -2.34 -3.93 -8.06
C GLY A 66 -2.94 -3.90 -9.47
N GLN A 67 -4.23 -4.23 -9.61
CA GLN A 67 -4.94 -4.10 -10.90
C GLN A 67 -5.00 -2.65 -11.38
N SER A 68 -5.22 -1.68 -10.49
CA SER A 68 -5.22 -0.26 -10.84
C SER A 68 -3.82 0.28 -11.21
N LEU A 69 -2.74 -0.33 -10.70
CA LEU A 69 -1.36 0.03 -11.07
C LEU A 69 -0.88 -0.64 -12.37
N LEU A 70 -1.58 -1.68 -12.83
CA LEU A 70 -1.22 -2.45 -14.02
C LEU A 70 -0.99 -1.57 -15.27
N PRO A 71 -1.82 -0.53 -15.55
CA PRO A 71 -1.59 0.37 -16.68
C PRO A 71 -0.27 1.14 -16.58
N LEU A 72 0.19 1.53 -15.39
CA LEU A 72 1.48 2.23 -15.21
C LEU A 72 2.64 1.32 -15.62
N PHE A 73 2.64 0.06 -15.18
CA PHE A 73 3.67 -0.90 -15.58
C PHE A 73 3.61 -1.30 -17.07
N GLN A 74 2.42 -1.28 -17.66
CA GLN A 74 2.22 -1.65 -19.07
C GLN A 74 2.55 -0.52 -20.04
N VAL A 75 2.14 0.71 -19.72
CA VAL A 75 2.26 1.88 -20.60
C VAL A 75 3.56 2.63 -20.33
N GLU A 76 3.78 3.05 -19.08
CA GLU A 76 4.96 3.83 -18.72
C GLU A 76 6.21 2.92 -18.61
N GLY A 77 6.02 1.69 -18.12
CA GLY A 77 7.06 0.67 -18.12
C GLY A 77 7.31 0.01 -19.49
N ALA A 78 6.55 0.34 -20.55
CA ALA A 78 6.59 -0.38 -21.84
C ALA A 78 7.99 -0.48 -22.46
N LEU A 79 8.80 0.57 -22.29
CA LEU A 79 10.14 0.69 -22.86
C LEU A 79 11.22 -0.02 -22.02
N LEU A 80 10.88 -0.40 -20.78
CA LEU A 80 11.78 -1.11 -19.87
C LEU A 80 11.77 -2.61 -20.16
N LYS A 81 12.94 -3.23 -20.01
CA LYS A 81 13.09 -4.69 -20.01
C LYS A 81 12.43 -5.29 -18.78
N GLU A 82 12.13 -6.58 -18.85
CA GLU A 82 11.50 -7.32 -17.75
C GLU A 82 12.29 -7.24 -16.44
N ASN A 83 13.62 -7.36 -16.48
CA ASN A 83 14.48 -7.21 -15.30
C ASN A 83 14.48 -5.78 -14.72
N GLU A 84 14.35 -4.75 -15.57
CA GLU A 84 14.28 -3.35 -15.16
C GLU A 84 12.93 -3.07 -14.47
N ARG A 85 11.83 -3.61 -15.00
CA ARG A 85 10.50 -3.51 -14.34
C ARG A 85 10.46 -4.23 -13.00
N MET A 86 11.10 -5.40 -12.91
CA MET A 86 11.24 -6.15 -11.65
C MET A 86 11.99 -5.33 -10.61
N ALA A 87 13.13 -4.74 -10.98
CA ALA A 87 13.94 -3.94 -10.07
C ALA A 87 13.16 -2.71 -9.54
N VAL A 88 12.39 -2.06 -10.41
CA VAL A 88 11.50 -0.95 -10.00
C VAL A 88 10.42 -1.43 -9.03
N ALA A 89 9.74 -2.53 -9.33
CA ALA A 89 8.69 -3.07 -8.47
C ALA A 89 9.23 -3.48 -7.09
N GLU A 90 10.39 -4.14 -7.05
CA GLU A 90 11.08 -4.52 -5.80
C GLU A 90 11.45 -3.28 -4.98
N ALA A 91 12.05 -2.26 -5.61
CA ALA A 91 12.39 -1.03 -4.93
C ALA A 91 11.16 -0.27 -4.39
N VAL A 92 10.05 -0.27 -5.12
CA VAL A 92 8.77 0.29 -4.65
C VAL A 92 8.29 -0.46 -3.41
N ALA A 93 8.25 -1.80 -3.47
CA ALA A 93 7.83 -2.63 -2.35
C ALA A 93 8.72 -2.39 -1.11
N ASP A 94 10.04 -2.33 -1.30
CA ASP A 94 11.00 -2.03 -0.25
C ASP A 94 10.77 -0.65 0.37
N THR A 95 10.54 0.36 -0.45
CA THR A 95 10.29 1.74 0.00
C THR A 95 9.03 1.82 0.85
N LEU A 96 7.93 1.19 0.40
CA LEU A 96 6.67 1.16 1.12
C LEU A 96 6.74 0.32 2.41
N ASN A 97 7.54 -0.74 2.41
CA ASN A 97 7.73 -1.58 3.59
C ASN A 97 8.64 -0.94 4.64
N ALA A 98 9.68 -0.22 4.21
CA ALA A 98 10.62 0.50 5.05
C ALA A 98 10.05 1.81 5.62
N ALA A 99 9.00 2.34 4.99
CA ALA A 99 8.28 3.50 5.48
C ALA A 99 7.83 3.29 6.94
N THR A 100 8.30 4.20 7.80
CA THR A 100 7.94 4.17 9.22
C THR A 100 6.46 4.46 9.38
N SER A 101 5.89 3.87 10.42
CA SER A 101 4.50 4.09 10.79
C SER A 101 4.24 5.58 11.02
N GLU A 102 5.25 6.35 11.45
CA GLU A 102 5.17 7.79 11.67
C GLU A 102 5.03 8.60 10.38
N VAL A 103 5.74 8.24 9.30
CA VAL A 103 5.62 8.91 8.00
C VAL A 103 4.27 8.59 7.37
N ILE A 104 3.80 7.36 7.52
CA ILE A 104 2.54 6.89 6.93
C ILE A 104 1.31 7.33 7.75
N ALA A 105 1.38 7.38 9.08
CA ALA A 105 0.23 7.63 9.97
C ALA A 105 0.02 9.10 10.33
N GLN A 106 0.87 10.02 9.87
CA GLN A 106 0.66 11.45 10.10
C GLN A 106 -0.63 11.92 9.42
N GLN A 107 -1.65 12.19 10.25
CA GLN A 107 -3.02 12.50 9.84
C GLN A 107 -3.13 13.74 8.95
N ASN A 108 -2.23 14.71 9.10
CA ASN A 108 -2.22 15.94 8.30
C ASN A 108 -1.48 15.80 6.96
N PHE A 109 -0.91 14.63 6.67
CA PHE A 109 -0.24 14.46 5.39
C PHE A 109 -1.24 14.18 4.28
N GLU A 110 -1.31 15.17 3.40
CA GLU A 110 -1.81 15.04 2.03
C GLU A 110 -0.94 14.04 1.25
N PRO A 111 -1.50 13.31 0.28
CA PRO A 111 -0.77 12.30 -0.48
C PRO A 111 0.59 12.75 -1.07
N PRO A 112 0.71 13.97 -1.65
CA PRO A 112 1.98 14.46 -2.17
C PRO A 112 3.07 14.62 -1.11
N GLU A 113 2.70 14.93 0.13
CA GLU A 113 3.65 15.13 1.23
C GLU A 113 4.21 13.79 1.73
N VAL A 114 3.36 12.75 1.81
CA VAL A 114 3.81 11.39 2.09
C VAL A 114 4.79 10.92 1.01
N ALA A 115 4.44 11.09 -0.26
CA ALA A 115 5.31 10.72 -1.38
C ALA A 115 6.65 11.46 -1.33
N ARG A 116 6.64 12.76 -1.02
CA ARG A 116 7.85 13.57 -0.89
C ARG A 116 8.77 13.05 0.22
N GLN A 117 8.22 12.71 1.39
CA GLN A 117 8.98 12.16 2.51
C GLN A 117 9.62 10.81 2.14
N LEU A 118 8.84 9.92 1.52
CA LEU A 118 9.33 8.61 1.10
C LEU A 118 10.45 8.72 0.04
N LEU A 119 10.27 9.58 -0.96
CA LEU A 119 11.28 9.79 -2.01
C LEU A 119 12.54 10.51 -1.50
N LEU A 120 12.45 11.30 -0.42
CA LEU A 120 13.61 11.87 0.24
C LEU A 120 14.40 10.84 1.04
N ALA A 121 13.70 9.91 1.71
CA ALA A 121 14.33 8.82 2.46
C ALA A 121 14.90 7.73 1.53
N HIS A 122 14.20 7.45 0.43
CA HIS A 122 14.52 6.43 -0.55
C HIS A 122 14.60 7.04 -1.96
N PRO A 123 15.64 7.85 -2.26
CA PRO A 123 15.73 8.50 -3.55
C PRO A 123 16.08 7.49 -4.65
N ALA A 124 15.52 7.65 -5.86
CA ALA A 124 15.72 6.74 -7.00
C ALA A 124 17.21 6.46 -7.30
N ARG A 125 18.08 7.45 -7.09
CA ARG A 125 19.54 7.34 -7.26
C ARG A 125 20.20 6.28 -6.37
N SER A 126 19.56 5.85 -5.27
CA SER A 126 20.06 4.80 -4.39
C SER A 126 19.99 3.41 -5.01
N TYR A 127 19.18 3.23 -6.06
CA TYR A 127 18.90 1.93 -6.69
C TYR A 127 19.66 1.72 -8.02
N PHE A 128 20.62 2.59 -8.36
CA PHE A 128 21.37 2.56 -9.63
C PHE A 128 20.48 2.55 -10.89
N PHE A 129 19.31 3.16 -10.79
CA PHE A 129 18.35 3.25 -11.88
C PHE A 129 18.86 4.10 -13.04
N SER A 130 18.49 3.68 -14.26
CA SER A 130 18.42 4.57 -15.42
C SER A 130 17.38 5.66 -15.20
N GLU A 131 17.41 6.70 -16.04
CA GLU A 131 16.43 7.79 -15.97
C GLU A 131 14.99 7.29 -16.12
N ALA A 132 14.76 6.31 -16.99
CA ALA A 132 13.44 5.73 -17.21
C ALA A 132 12.96 4.89 -16.01
N GLU A 133 13.84 4.09 -15.40
CA GLU A 133 13.52 3.33 -14.18
C GLU A 133 13.22 4.27 -13.00
N GLY A 134 14.02 5.33 -12.83
CA GLY A 134 13.82 6.32 -11.79
C GLY A 134 12.48 7.06 -11.95
N HIS A 135 12.12 7.45 -13.17
CA HIS A 135 10.83 8.09 -13.44
C HIS A 135 9.66 7.17 -13.11
N LEU A 136 9.72 5.90 -13.53
CA LEU A 136 8.66 4.92 -13.23
C LEU A 136 8.55 4.66 -11.71
N TYR A 137 9.68 4.50 -11.02
CA TYR A 137 9.72 4.34 -9.57
C TYR A 137 9.04 5.51 -8.85
N GLU A 138 9.43 6.75 -9.17
CA GLU A 138 8.83 7.93 -8.54
C GLU A 138 7.33 8.07 -8.85
N ARG A 139 6.92 7.73 -10.07
CA ARG A 139 5.51 7.75 -10.47
C ARG A 139 4.69 6.75 -9.65
N ILE A 140 5.15 5.51 -9.53
CA ILE A 140 4.46 4.46 -8.78
C ILE A 140 4.40 4.83 -7.29
N ILE A 141 5.47 5.39 -6.71
CA ILE A 141 5.45 5.83 -5.31
C ILE A 141 4.39 6.92 -5.07
N LYS A 142 4.30 7.91 -5.97
CA LYS A 142 3.30 8.98 -5.86
C LYS A 142 1.88 8.41 -5.94
N GLU A 143 1.62 7.55 -6.91
CA GLU A 143 0.31 6.90 -7.08
C GLU A 143 -0.04 6.02 -5.87
N SER A 144 0.93 5.26 -5.38
CA SER A 144 0.78 4.42 -4.18
C SER A 144 0.40 5.26 -2.97
N CYS A 145 1.04 6.42 -2.76
CA CYS A 145 0.71 7.31 -1.66
C CYS A 145 -0.71 7.89 -1.77
N GLN A 146 -1.17 8.19 -2.98
CA GLN A 146 -2.56 8.58 -3.23
C GLN A 146 -3.52 7.50 -2.74
N TYR A 147 -3.35 6.26 -3.21
CA TYR A 147 -4.18 5.14 -2.76
C TYR A 147 -4.10 4.90 -1.25
N ILE A 148 -2.90 5.02 -0.65
CA ILE A 148 -2.72 4.83 0.79
C ILE A 148 -3.54 5.83 1.59
N VAL A 149 -3.43 7.12 1.26
CA VAL A 149 -4.09 8.19 2.00
C VAL A 149 -5.59 8.15 1.78
N ASP A 150 -6.04 8.06 0.53
CA ASP A 150 -7.46 8.13 0.19
C ASP A 150 -8.23 6.93 0.74
N ILE A 151 -7.71 5.70 0.53
CA ILE A 151 -8.37 4.49 1.03
C ILE A 151 -8.39 4.52 2.56
N ALA A 152 -7.26 4.80 3.22
CA ALA A 152 -7.20 4.83 4.68
C ALA A 152 -8.15 5.87 5.30
N SER A 153 -8.27 7.06 4.69
CA SER A 153 -9.13 8.15 5.18
C SER A 153 -10.63 7.82 5.14
N GLN A 154 -11.02 6.91 4.24
CA GLN A 154 -12.41 6.49 4.05
C GLN A 154 -12.75 5.26 4.90
N LEU A 155 -11.76 4.60 5.50
CA LEU A 155 -12.01 3.49 6.39
C LEU A 155 -12.69 3.98 7.69
N PRO A 156 -13.62 3.21 8.27
CA PRO A 156 -14.27 3.62 9.52
C PRO A 156 -13.24 3.76 10.65
N HIS A 157 -13.45 4.72 11.57
CA HIS A 157 -12.54 4.92 12.70
C HIS A 157 -12.30 3.61 13.47
N PHE A 158 -11.03 3.30 13.69
CA PHE A 158 -10.64 2.07 14.37
C PHE A 158 -10.94 2.16 15.88
N THR A 159 -11.74 1.22 16.40
CA THR A 159 -11.78 0.90 17.83
C THR A 159 -11.68 -0.63 17.99
N GLU A 160 -11.07 -1.13 19.07
CA GLU A 160 -10.99 -2.59 19.34
C GLU A 160 -12.37 -3.26 19.30
N ARG A 161 -13.43 -2.53 19.68
CA ARG A 161 -14.82 -3.01 19.68
C ARG A 161 -15.44 -3.03 18.28
N THR A 162 -15.04 -2.12 17.39
CA THR A 162 -15.57 -2.01 16.02
C THR A 162 -14.81 -2.86 15.01
N LEU A 163 -13.57 -3.32 15.28
CA LEU A 163 -12.83 -4.16 14.32
C LEU A 163 -13.60 -5.44 13.97
N ALA A 164 -14.10 -6.16 14.97
CA ALA A 164 -14.89 -7.37 14.76
C ALA A 164 -16.21 -7.08 14.04
N GLU A 165 -16.87 -5.97 14.34
CA GLU A 165 -18.15 -5.55 13.74
C GLU A 165 -17.98 -5.08 12.28
N ILE A 166 -16.95 -4.27 12.00
CA ILE A 166 -16.58 -3.80 10.66
C ILE A 166 -16.21 -5.00 9.79
N LEU A 167 -15.43 -5.93 10.32
CA LEU A 167 -15.07 -7.15 9.60
C LEU A 167 -16.25 -8.12 9.49
N GLN A 168 -17.22 -8.12 10.43
CA GLN A 168 -18.46 -8.91 10.30
C GLN A 168 -19.37 -8.41 9.19
N ARG A 169 -19.37 -7.11 8.88
CA ARG A 169 -20.02 -6.57 7.68
C ARG A 169 -19.18 -6.94 6.46
N GLU A 170 -19.50 -8.08 5.86
CA GLU A 170 -18.77 -8.62 4.72
C GLU A 170 -18.60 -7.57 3.62
N GLY A 171 -17.35 -7.30 3.25
CA GLY A 171 -17.00 -6.52 2.06
C GLY A 171 -16.94 -5.00 2.22
N GLN A 172 -17.29 -4.41 3.38
CA GLN A 172 -17.35 -2.94 3.49
C GLN A 172 -16.01 -2.25 3.17
N LEU A 173 -14.88 -2.77 3.66
CA LEU A 173 -13.55 -2.20 3.36
C LEU A 173 -13.20 -2.33 1.87
N ILE A 174 -13.59 -3.47 1.26
CA ILE A 174 -13.35 -3.75 -0.15
C ILE A 174 -14.16 -2.79 -1.03
N THR A 175 -15.44 -2.56 -0.71
CA THR A 175 -16.31 -1.62 -1.43
C THR A 175 -15.81 -0.18 -1.36
N ILE A 176 -15.27 0.23 -0.21
CA ILE A 176 -14.66 1.55 -0.06
C ILE A 176 -13.44 1.67 -0.97
N ALA A 177 -12.55 0.67 -0.96
CA ALA A 177 -11.37 0.67 -1.83
C ALA A 177 -11.75 0.73 -3.32
N GLU A 178 -12.72 -0.07 -3.78
CA GLU A 178 -13.22 -0.04 -5.17
C GLU A 178 -13.67 1.35 -5.59
N LYS A 179 -14.51 2.00 -4.77
CA LYS A 179 -15.07 3.31 -5.07
C LYS A 179 -13.97 4.38 -5.22
N ILE A 180 -12.93 4.31 -4.40
CA ILE A 180 -11.80 5.24 -4.50
C ILE A 180 -10.94 4.96 -5.73
N LEU A 181 -10.68 3.69 -6.03
CA LEU A 181 -9.95 3.31 -7.24
C LEU A 181 -10.66 3.77 -8.52
N GLU A 182 -12.00 3.81 -8.52
CA GLU A 182 -12.81 4.35 -9.63
C GLU A 182 -12.78 5.89 -9.73
N GLU A 183 -12.57 6.60 -8.62
CA GLU A 183 -12.54 8.07 -8.58
C GLU A 183 -11.15 8.66 -8.92
N VAL A 184 -10.08 7.88 -8.72
CA VAL A 184 -8.68 8.30 -8.95
C VAL A 184 -8.18 7.90 -10.36
N ALA A 185 -8.74 6.83 -10.96
CA ALA A 185 -8.39 6.34 -12.31
C ALA A 185 -8.93 7.23 -13.45
#